data_AF-A0A2E0NTA5-F1
#
_entry.id   AF-A0A2E0NTA5-F1
#
_cell.length_a   1.000
_cell.length_b   1.000
_cell.length_c   1.000
_cell.angle_alpha   90.00
_cell.angle_beta   90.00
_cell.angle_gamma   90.00
#
_symmetry.space_group_name_H-M   'P 1'
#
loop_
_entity.id
_entity.type
_entity.pdbx_description
1 polymer ?
#
loop_
_entity_poly.entity_id
_entity_poly.type
_entity_poly.pdbx_seq_one_letter_code
_entity_poly.pdbx_strand_id
1 'polypeptide(L)'
;MSKENFDKIAAVEKAIKEKYGEDTIANPRSNWDEQKEKEYLEQMKQLYSRDNKKRIHTEKVDVDGIKVSKKLLNRESLKNCPVCSAFPKSVKDDVSLIKYECCNKCFIQYVHGREDRWIQGWRPDET
;
A
#
# COMPACT_ATOMS: atom_id res chain seq x y z
N MET A 1 3.75 8.55 51.30
CA MET A 1 4.76 7.55 50.87
C MET A 1 5.84 7.49 51.93
N SER A 2 6.11 6.32 52.51
CA SER A 2 7.12 6.14 53.57
C SER A 2 8.54 6.01 52.99
N LYS A 3 9.56 6.25 53.81
CA LYS A 3 10.98 6.18 53.43
C LYS A 3 11.38 4.79 52.91
N GLU A 4 10.89 3.74 53.58
CA GLU A 4 11.09 2.33 53.19
C GLU A 4 10.58 1.99 51.78
N ASN A 5 9.61 2.74 51.26
CA ASN A 5 9.13 2.54 49.89
C ASN A 5 10.11 3.08 48.85
N PHE A 6 10.84 4.17 49.14
CA PHE A 6 11.85 4.70 48.21
C PHE A 6 13.08 3.79 48.12
N ASP A 7 13.52 3.21 49.24
CA ASP A 7 14.66 2.28 49.26
C ASP A 7 14.39 1.02 48.42
N LYS A 8 13.16 0.49 48.49
CA LYS A 8 12.72 -0.65 47.67
C LYS A 8 12.65 -0.29 46.18
N ILE A 9 12.15 0.89 45.84
CA ILE A 9 12.08 1.36 44.44
C ILE A 9 13.49 1.49 43.86
N ALA A 10 14.42 2.12 44.57
CA ALA A 10 15.80 2.27 44.12
C ALA A 10 16.51 0.92 43.92
N ALA A 11 16.26 -0.06 44.80
CA ALA A 11 16.79 -1.41 44.65
C ALA A 11 16.26 -2.11 43.38
N VAL A 12 14.98 -1.93 43.06
CA VAL A 12 14.37 -2.45 41.84
C VAL A 12 14.91 -1.76 40.59
N GLU A 13 15.00 -0.44 40.58
CA GLU A 13 15.58 0.32 39.47
C GLU A 13 17.03 -0.08 39.19
N LYS A 14 17.84 -0.29 40.24
CA LYS A 14 19.22 -0.80 40.10
C LYS A 14 19.25 -2.19 39.47
N ALA A 15 18.40 -3.12 39.92
CA ALA A 15 18.34 -4.47 39.36
C ALA A 15 17.87 -4.47 37.88
N ILE A 16 16.96 -3.56 37.51
CA ILE A 16 16.51 -3.39 36.12
C ILE A 16 17.65 -2.80 35.28
N LYS A 17 18.39 -1.81 35.79
CA LYS A 17 19.57 -1.22 35.17
C LYS A 17 20.60 -2.27 34.77
N GLU A 18 20.93 -3.14 35.73
CA GLU A 18 21.95 -4.17 35.56
C GLU A 18 21.53 -5.24 34.55
N LYS A 19 20.22 -5.54 34.44
CA LYS A 19 19.71 -6.57 33.54
C LYS A 19 19.39 -6.07 32.12
N TYR A 20 18.85 -4.86 31.99
CA TYR A 20 18.22 -4.37 30.76
C TYR A 20 18.79 -3.03 30.26
N GLY A 21 19.79 -2.47 30.95
CA GLY A 21 20.44 -1.21 30.58
C GLY A 21 19.78 0.03 31.20
N GLU A 22 20.39 1.19 30.96
CA GLU A 22 19.90 2.48 31.51
C GLU A 22 18.59 2.94 30.86
N ASP A 23 18.39 2.63 29.57
CA ASP A 23 17.25 3.07 28.78
C ASP A 23 15.91 2.53 29.32
N THR A 24 15.91 1.39 30.02
CA THR A 24 14.68 0.75 30.52
C THR A 24 14.13 1.38 31.81
N ILE A 25 14.94 2.17 32.52
CA ILE A 25 14.51 2.90 33.73
C ILE A 25 14.14 4.34 33.37
N ALA A 26 14.63 4.83 32.23
CA ALA A 26 14.34 6.18 31.75
C ALA A 26 12.82 6.35 31.56
N ASN A 27 12.29 7.46 32.06
CA ASN A 27 10.89 7.80 31.86
C ASN A 27 10.66 8.03 30.35
N PRO A 28 9.72 7.34 29.69
CA PRO A 28 9.48 7.55 28.25
C PRO A 28 9.16 9.00 27.88
N ARG A 29 8.62 9.79 28.83
CA ARG A 29 8.36 11.22 28.65
C ARG A 29 9.62 12.08 28.69
N SER A 30 10.69 11.66 29.35
CA SER A 30 11.91 12.47 29.46
C SER A 30 12.61 12.63 28.12
N ASN A 31 12.41 11.68 27.21
CA ASN A 31 13.00 11.69 25.89
C ASN A 31 12.02 12.22 24.81
N TRP A 32 10.93 12.89 25.21
CA TRP A 32 9.97 13.49 24.29
C TRP A 32 10.37 14.94 23.98
N ASP A 33 11.03 15.12 22.84
CA ASP A 33 11.45 16.42 22.33
C ASP A 33 10.54 16.88 21.18
N GLU A 34 10.72 18.14 20.75
CA GLU A 34 9.92 18.72 19.66
C GLU A 34 10.14 17.98 18.32
N GLN A 35 11.30 17.34 18.13
CA GLN A 35 11.62 16.56 16.93
C GLN A 35 10.81 15.27 16.88
N LYS A 36 10.78 14.49 17.97
CA LYS A 36 9.96 13.29 18.10
C LYS A 36 8.48 13.59 18.07
N GLU A 37 8.05 14.74 18.57
CA GLU A 37 6.66 15.15 18.42
C GLU A 37 6.30 15.33 16.94
N LYS A 38 7.17 15.97 16.14
CA LYS A 38 6.97 16.11 14.69
C LYS A 38 6.98 14.75 13.99
N GLU A 39 7.93 13.88 14.32
CA GLU A 39 7.98 12.51 13.79
C GLU A 39 6.73 11.70 14.13
N TYR A 40 6.27 11.79 15.37
CA TYR A 40 5.05 11.13 15.83
C TYR A 40 3.81 11.62 15.05
N LEU A 41 3.67 12.93 14.86
CA LEU A 41 2.57 13.49 14.07
C LEU A 41 2.61 13.01 12.61
N GLU A 42 3.80 12.88 12.03
CA GLU A 42 3.98 12.34 10.68
C GLU A 42 3.63 10.85 10.60
N GLN A 43 4.09 10.04 11.55
CA GLN A 43 3.73 8.63 11.66
C GLN A 43 2.21 8.44 11.81
N MET A 44 1.56 9.28 12.62
CA MET A 44 0.11 9.27 12.80
C MET A 44 -0.62 9.60 11.49
N LYS A 45 -0.19 10.63 10.75
CA LYS A 45 -0.76 10.96 9.43
C LYS A 45 -0.64 9.78 8.46
N GLN A 46 0.52 9.12 8.42
CA GLN A 46 0.73 7.94 7.57
C GLN A 46 -0.17 6.77 7.96
N LEU A 47 -0.33 6.52 9.26
CA LEU A 47 -1.21 5.48 9.79
C LEU A 47 -2.66 5.73 9.37
N TYR A 48 -3.18 6.95 9.57
CA TYR A 48 -4.52 7.32 9.13
C TYR A 48 -4.73 7.18 7.62
N SER A 49 -3.74 7.61 6.82
CA SER A 49 -3.79 7.44 5.36
C SER A 49 -3.88 5.95 4.96
N ARG A 50 -3.06 5.10 5.58
CA ARG A 50 -3.06 3.65 5.34
C ARG A 50 -4.39 3.01 5.74
N ASP A 51 -4.92 3.38 6.90
CA ASP A 51 -6.18 2.82 7.40
C ASP A 51 -7.38 3.28 6.59
N ASN A 52 -7.37 4.54 6.12
CA ASN A 52 -8.40 5.01 5.20
C ASN A 52 -8.40 4.24 3.88
N LYS A 53 -7.22 4.00 3.27
CA LYS A 53 -7.09 3.16 2.07
C LYS A 53 -7.63 1.75 2.29
N LYS A 54 -7.28 1.12 3.43
CA LYS A 54 -7.80 -0.20 3.78
C LYS A 54 -9.33 -0.18 3.90
N ARG A 55 -9.88 0.81 4.60
CA ARG A 55 -11.33 0.96 4.81
C ARG A 55 -12.07 1.08 3.48
N ILE A 56 -11.57 1.93 2.57
CA ILE A 56 -12.10 2.09 1.21
C ILE A 56 -12.06 0.76 0.46
N HIS A 57 -10.94 0.04 0.50
CA HIS A 57 -10.82 -1.26 -0.19
C HIS A 57 -11.74 -2.35 0.39
N THR A 58 -12.00 -2.33 1.70
CA THR A 58 -12.88 -3.31 2.38
C THR A 58 -14.36 -3.02 2.25
N GLU A 59 -14.72 -1.78 1.90
CA GLU A 59 -16.12 -1.38 1.70
C GLU A 59 -16.75 -2.28 0.62
N LYS A 60 -17.95 -2.81 0.92
CA LYS A 60 -18.67 -3.70 0.01
C LYS A 60 -19.68 -2.90 -0.79
N VAL A 61 -19.66 -3.08 -2.10
CA VAL A 61 -20.62 -2.48 -3.05
C VAL A 61 -21.48 -3.60 -3.62
N ASP A 62 -22.75 -3.30 -3.86
CA ASP A 62 -23.67 -4.21 -4.53
C ASP A 62 -23.45 -4.14 -6.04
N VAL A 63 -23.11 -5.28 -6.65
CA VAL A 63 -23.00 -5.43 -8.10
C VAL A 63 -23.87 -6.61 -8.48
N ASP A 64 -24.94 -6.35 -9.24
CA ASP A 64 -25.90 -7.34 -9.73
C ASP A 64 -26.48 -8.26 -8.62
N GLY A 65 -26.70 -7.73 -7.40
CA GLY A 65 -27.27 -8.46 -6.27
C GLY A 65 -26.24 -9.20 -5.40
N ILE A 66 -24.95 -9.08 -5.70
CA ILE A 66 -23.85 -9.70 -4.96
C ILE A 66 -22.98 -8.61 -4.32
N LYS A 67 -22.72 -8.72 -3.01
CA LYS A 67 -21.87 -7.77 -2.27
C LYS A 67 -20.39 -8.11 -2.45
N VAL A 68 -19.68 -7.31 -3.23
CA VAL A 68 -18.25 -7.47 -3.53
C VAL A 68 -17.45 -6.33 -2.92
N SER A 69 -16.24 -6.59 -2.42
CA SER A 69 -15.36 -5.53 -1.90
C SER A 69 -14.83 -4.63 -3.02
N LYS A 70 -14.71 -3.32 -2.78
CA LYS A 70 -14.19 -2.34 -3.77
C LYS A 70 -12.81 -2.74 -4.31
N LYS A 71 -11.99 -3.42 -3.52
CA LYS A 71 -10.69 -3.95 -3.96
C LYS A 71 -10.78 -4.86 -5.19
N LEU A 72 -11.86 -5.61 -5.34
CA LEU A 72 -12.04 -6.57 -6.44
C LEU A 72 -12.69 -5.94 -7.68
N LEU A 73 -13.17 -4.69 -7.58
CA LEU A 73 -13.81 -3.96 -8.67
C LEU A 73 -12.81 -3.27 -9.63
N ASN A 74 -11.55 -3.70 -9.64
CA ASN A 74 -10.51 -3.18 -10.55
C ASN A 74 -10.71 -3.53 -12.04
N ARG A 75 -11.84 -4.15 -12.39
CA ARG A 75 -12.20 -4.30 -13.80
C ARG A 75 -12.76 -2.97 -14.28
N GLU A 76 -11.88 -2.13 -14.84
CA GLU A 76 -12.34 -1.29 -15.95
C GLU A 76 -13.14 -2.21 -16.88
N SER A 77 -14.40 -1.84 -17.13
CA SER A 77 -15.32 -2.58 -18.00
C SER A 77 -14.54 -3.08 -19.21
N LEU A 78 -14.62 -4.38 -19.52
CA LEU A 78 -13.85 -5.02 -20.60
C LEU A 78 -13.93 -4.17 -21.87
N LYS A 79 -12.93 -3.32 -22.09
CA LYS A 79 -12.89 -2.41 -23.24
C LYS A 79 -12.50 -3.25 -24.45
N ASN A 80 -13.12 -2.96 -25.58
CA ASN A 80 -12.64 -3.47 -26.85
C ASN A 80 -11.19 -3.00 -27.05
N CYS A 81 -10.34 -3.86 -27.62
CA CYS A 81 -8.97 -3.50 -27.88
C CYS A 81 -8.92 -2.26 -28.81
N PRO A 82 -8.21 -1.19 -28.47
CA PRO A 82 -8.18 0.02 -29.31
C PRO A 82 -7.54 -0.20 -30.68
N VAL A 83 -6.65 -1.19 -30.82
CA VAL A 83 -5.90 -1.47 -32.06
C VAL A 83 -6.72 -2.28 -33.06
N CYS A 84 -7.54 -3.23 -32.59
CA CYS A 84 -8.27 -4.16 -33.48
C CYS A 84 -9.76 -4.23 -33.20
N SER A 85 -10.25 -3.43 -32.24
CA SER A 85 -11.64 -3.39 -31.75
C SER A 85 -12.20 -4.75 -31.28
N ALA A 86 -11.35 -5.77 -31.14
CA ALA A 86 -11.77 -7.08 -30.67
C ALA A 86 -12.08 -7.03 -29.17
N PHE A 87 -13.20 -7.64 -28.80
CA PHE A 87 -13.54 -7.88 -27.40
C PHE A 87 -12.56 -8.90 -26.79
N PRO A 88 -12.02 -8.68 -25.58
CA PRO A 88 -11.15 -9.64 -24.91
C PRO A 88 -11.89 -10.95 -24.63
N LYS A 89 -11.31 -12.08 -25.06
CA LYS A 89 -11.92 -13.42 -24.92
C LYS A 89 -11.14 -14.33 -23.98
N SER A 90 -9.96 -13.90 -23.53
CA SER A 90 -9.06 -14.72 -22.72
C SER A 90 -8.42 -13.92 -21.59
N VAL A 91 -8.00 -14.63 -20.52
CA VAL A 91 -7.27 -14.02 -19.39
C VAL A 91 -5.96 -13.37 -19.84
N LYS A 92 -5.34 -13.87 -20.91
CA LYS A 92 -4.13 -13.26 -21.49
C LYS A 92 -4.44 -11.88 -22.08
N ASP A 93 -5.62 -11.71 -22.69
CA ASP A 93 -6.05 -10.41 -23.19
C ASP A 93 -6.26 -9.42 -22.03
N ASP A 94 -6.82 -9.87 -20.91
CA ASP A 94 -6.99 -9.03 -19.71
C ASP A 94 -5.64 -8.51 -19.19
N VAL A 95 -4.63 -9.39 -19.10
CA VAL A 95 -3.28 -9.00 -18.65
C VAL A 95 -2.63 -8.01 -19.61
N SER A 96 -2.74 -8.25 -20.92
CA SER A 96 -2.19 -7.36 -21.94
C SER A 96 -2.91 -6.01 -22.00
N LEU A 97 -4.24 -5.98 -21.81
CA LEU A 97 -5.03 -4.74 -21.78
C LEU A 97 -4.67 -3.88 -20.58
N ILE A 98 -4.48 -4.49 -19.40
CA ILE A 98 -4.10 -3.77 -18.18
C ILE A 98 -2.70 -3.14 -18.30
N LYS A 99 -1.74 -3.86 -18.89
CA LYS A 99 -0.33 -3.41 -18.91
C LYS A 99 0.04 -2.59 -20.15
N TYR A 100 -0.52 -2.92 -21.31
CA TYR A 100 -0.10 -2.38 -22.61
C TYR A 100 -1.27 -1.79 -23.42
N GLU A 101 -2.47 -1.71 -22.84
CA GLU A 101 -3.67 -1.12 -23.47
C GLU A 101 -4.06 -1.80 -24.81
N CYS A 102 -3.69 -3.06 -25.03
CA CYS A 102 -4.09 -3.82 -26.21
C CYS A 102 -4.34 -5.30 -25.90
N CYS A 103 -5.09 -6.01 -26.77
CA CYS A 103 -5.31 -7.44 -26.60
C CYS A 103 -4.01 -8.23 -26.80
N ASN A 104 -3.98 -9.48 -26.35
CA ASN A 104 -2.79 -10.32 -26.41
C ASN A 104 -2.30 -10.58 -27.85
N LYS A 105 -3.22 -10.62 -28.82
CA LYS A 105 -2.85 -10.74 -30.24
C LYS A 105 -2.05 -9.52 -30.72
N CYS A 106 -2.53 -8.31 -30.42
CA CYS A 106 -1.85 -7.07 -30.75
C CYS A 106 -0.53 -6.93 -29.99
N PHE A 107 -0.50 -7.37 -28.72
CA PHE A 107 0.73 -7.43 -27.94
C PHE A 107 1.80 -8.27 -28.66
N ILE A 108 1.48 -9.49 -29.07
CA ILE A 108 2.43 -10.36 -29.79
C ILE A 108 2.87 -9.74 -31.12
N GLN A 109 1.94 -9.12 -31.85
CA GLN A 109 2.21 -8.56 -33.17
C GLN A 109 3.05 -7.28 -33.13
N TYR A 110 2.80 -6.37 -32.19
CA TYR A 110 3.33 -5.01 -32.22
C TYR A 110 4.27 -4.70 -31.06
N VAL A 111 3.99 -5.21 -29.86
CA VAL A 111 4.67 -4.85 -28.61
C VAL A 111 5.81 -5.81 -28.27
N HIS A 112 5.62 -7.12 -28.47
CA HIS A 112 6.59 -8.13 -28.08
C HIS A 112 7.94 -7.92 -28.80
N GLY A 113 9.00 -7.65 -28.02
CA GLY A 113 10.33 -7.33 -28.54
C GLY A 113 10.52 -5.88 -29.02
N ARG A 114 9.51 -5.02 -28.88
CA ARG A 114 9.52 -3.59 -29.26
C ARG A 114 8.82 -2.73 -28.19
N GLU A 115 8.97 -3.11 -26.93
CA GLU A 115 8.24 -2.47 -25.82
C GLU A 115 8.59 -0.98 -25.68
N ASP A 116 9.85 -0.61 -25.86
CA ASP A 116 10.30 0.78 -25.78
C ASP A 116 9.57 1.69 -26.78
N ARG A 117 9.36 1.21 -28.01
CA ARG A 117 8.64 1.93 -29.06
C ARG A 117 7.15 2.11 -28.71
N TRP A 118 6.55 1.11 -28.05
CA TRP A 118 5.17 1.18 -27.59
C TRP A 118 4.99 2.19 -26.43
N ILE A 119 5.97 2.23 -25.52
CA ILE A 119 6.01 3.18 -24.40
C ILE A 119 6.24 4.61 -24.88
N GLN A 120 7.00 4.80 -25.96
CA GLN A 120 7.19 6.10 -26.63
C GLN A 120 5.93 6.61 -27.35
N GLY A 121 4.85 5.82 -27.38
CA GLY A 121 3.54 6.26 -27.87
C GLY A 121 3.17 5.78 -29.27
N TRP A 122 4.05 5.06 -29.97
CA TRP A 122 3.73 4.57 -31.33
C TRP A 122 2.55 3.60 -31.32
N ARG A 123 1.63 3.75 -32.29
CA ARG A 123 0.50 2.82 -32.51
C ARG A 123 0.37 2.45 -34.00
N PRO A 124 -0.17 1.26 -34.34
CA PRO A 124 -0.24 0.78 -35.73
C PRO A 124 -1.11 1.61 -36.68
N ASP A 125 -2.06 2.40 -36.17
CA ASP A 125 -2.97 3.23 -36.97
C ASP A 125 -2.40 4.62 -37.35
N GLU A 126 -1.18 4.95 -36.92
CA GLU A 126 -0.48 6.20 -37.29
C GLU A 126 0.29 6.05 -38.62
N THR A 127 -0.45 5.95 -39.72
CA THR A 127 0.06 6.15 -41.09
C THR A 127 -0.67 7.28 -41.79
#